data_AF-A0A9P6ADG6-F1
#
_entry.id   AF-A0A9P6ADG6-F1
#
_cell.length_a   1.000
_cell.length_b   1.000
_cell.length_c   1.000
_cell.angle_alpha   90.00
_cell.angle_beta   90.00
_cell.angle_gamma   90.00
#
_symmetry.space_group_name_H-M   'P 1'
#
loop_
_entity.id
_entity.type
_entity.pdbx_description
1 polymer ?
#
loop_
_entity_poly.entity_id
_entity_poly.type
_entity_poly.pdbx_seq_one_letter_code
_entity_poly.pdbx_strand_id
1 'polypeptide(L)'
;MTSESHWQHLKHTYLGFMHQPQLDQMVYTMINNVIPAELIKARDLDGRHLIGWPVTLMTFQEVAKKTWIELMKRPCSATDYAPSIKNWTCRCGGQQLQVQHFCKHLVQVVEAATPQPKNFFEKLTCHQVMPIYKFPHITNIPATEGSISDGDDDIWMGSHDLISKSTWRLIYNPVKSCKQSHSPPTSVDEASSSYKRSKPDAPSNSDVGENDIAYGSDAEEMLKKEDQVHALIINLTRMAETLKKQMENPSPQWLLSITSLKLFKKVAPTIQDYLQAVQNIKNRHNSHTFPVTNEELCSSQYTFTHKV
;
A
#
# COMPACT_ATOMS: atom_id res chain seq x y z
N MET A 1 9.93 -8.14 -13.37
CA MET A 1 10.53 -8.28 -12.01
C MET A 1 11.41 -9.51 -12.00
N THR A 2 12.66 -9.40 -11.55
CA THR A 2 13.49 -10.59 -11.29
C THR A 2 13.02 -11.23 -9.98
N SER A 3 12.88 -12.55 -9.96
CA SER A 3 12.46 -13.31 -8.77
C SER A 3 13.33 -12.99 -7.55
N GLU A 4 14.61 -12.72 -7.77
CA GLU A 4 15.58 -12.36 -6.74
C GLU A 4 15.24 -11.05 -6.01
N SER A 5 14.80 -10.01 -6.73
CA SER A 5 14.41 -8.74 -6.11
C SER A 5 13.19 -8.92 -5.19
N HIS A 6 12.23 -9.76 -5.61
CA HIS A 6 11.09 -10.12 -4.78
C HIS A 6 11.52 -10.84 -3.50
N TRP A 7 12.44 -11.82 -3.60
CA TRP A 7 12.97 -12.53 -2.44
C TRP A 7 13.76 -11.63 -1.49
N GLN A 8 14.55 -10.68 -2.01
CA GLN A 8 15.24 -9.69 -1.19
C GLN A 8 14.25 -8.82 -0.42
N HIS A 9 13.21 -8.30 -1.09
CA HIS A 9 12.17 -7.50 -0.44
C HIS A 9 11.45 -8.29 0.65
N LEU A 10 11.04 -9.51 0.34
CA LEU A 10 10.36 -10.41 1.28
C LEU A 10 11.23 -10.69 2.52
N LYS A 11 12.53 -10.95 2.31
CA LYS A 11 13.49 -11.18 3.38
C LYS A 11 13.69 -9.95 4.26
N HIS A 12 13.89 -8.77 3.68
CA HIS A 12 14.19 -7.56 4.43
C HIS A 12 12.97 -6.97 5.15
N THR A 13 11.78 -7.04 4.53
CA THR A 13 10.58 -6.39 5.05
C THR A 13 9.77 -7.28 5.98
N TYR A 14 9.60 -8.56 5.62
CA TYR A 14 8.66 -9.45 6.34
C TYR A 14 9.36 -10.54 7.16
N LEU A 15 10.56 -10.97 6.77
CA LEU A 15 11.29 -12.03 7.49
C LEU A 15 12.49 -11.50 8.28
N GLY A 16 12.74 -10.19 8.28
CA GLY A 16 13.94 -9.59 8.89
C GLY A 16 14.08 -9.86 10.39
N PHE A 17 12.96 -10.14 11.07
CA PHE A 17 12.93 -10.46 12.51
C PHE A 17 13.04 -11.95 12.83
N MET A 18 13.01 -12.84 11.81
CA MET A 18 13.08 -14.29 12.01
C MET A 18 14.44 -14.84 11.57
N HIS A 19 15.20 -15.36 12.53
CA HIS A 19 16.40 -16.13 12.20
C HIS A 19 15.96 -17.56 11.83
N GLN A 20 15.82 -17.83 10.53
CA GLN A 20 15.35 -19.11 9.95
C GLN A 20 13.84 -19.39 10.16
N PRO A 21 12.95 -18.72 9.41
CA PRO A 21 11.53 -19.04 9.45
C PRO A 21 11.27 -20.48 8.98
N GLN A 22 10.38 -21.18 9.68
CA GLN A 22 9.85 -22.45 9.19
C GLN A 22 9.09 -22.23 7.87
N LEU A 23 9.09 -23.25 7.00
CA LEU A 23 8.43 -23.17 5.70
C LEU A 23 6.96 -22.73 5.83
N ASP A 24 6.23 -23.30 6.79
CA ASP A 24 4.82 -22.97 7.04
C ASP A 24 4.63 -21.51 7.44
N GLN A 25 5.53 -20.96 8.26
CA GLN A 25 5.48 -19.56 8.68
C GLN A 25 5.80 -18.59 7.53
N MET A 26 6.71 -18.97 6.65
CA MET A 26 7.00 -18.23 5.42
C MET A 26 5.79 -18.22 4.49
N VAL A 27 5.16 -19.38 4.25
CA VAL A 27 3.95 -19.51 3.42
C VAL A 27 2.80 -18.70 4.01
N TYR A 28 2.58 -18.77 5.33
CA TYR A 28 1.57 -17.98 6.01
C TYR A 28 1.81 -16.48 5.83
N THR A 29 3.06 -16.04 5.95
CA THR A 29 3.45 -14.63 5.79
C THR A 29 3.28 -14.17 4.34
N MET A 30 3.58 -15.01 3.36
CA MET A 30 3.33 -14.75 1.94
C MET A 30 1.84 -14.53 1.67
N ILE A 31 1.00 -15.45 2.12
CA ILE A 31 -0.45 -15.42 1.86
C ILE A 31 -1.13 -14.24 2.55
N ASN A 32 -0.78 -13.96 3.81
CA ASN A 32 -1.51 -12.97 4.61
C ASN A 32 -0.93 -11.55 4.52
N ASN A 33 0.37 -11.40 4.27
CA ASN A 33 1.02 -10.09 4.31
C ASN A 33 1.55 -9.65 2.95
N VAL A 34 2.30 -10.52 2.26
CA VAL A 34 3.00 -10.13 1.02
C VAL A 34 2.02 -10.03 -0.15
N ILE A 35 1.25 -11.09 -0.42
CA ILE A 35 0.34 -11.13 -1.58
C ILE A 35 -0.70 -10.00 -1.50
N PRO A 36 -1.38 -9.73 -0.36
CA PRO A 36 -2.34 -8.64 -0.29
C PRO A 36 -1.69 -7.26 -0.48
N ALA A 37 -0.50 -7.04 0.08
CA ALA A 37 0.22 -5.78 -0.10
C ALA A 37 0.65 -5.58 -1.56
N GLU A 38 1.14 -6.63 -2.22
CA GLU A 38 1.48 -6.59 -3.63
C GLU A 38 0.24 -6.45 -4.52
N LEU A 39 -0.90 -7.05 -4.16
CA LEU A 39 -2.16 -6.86 -4.88
C LEU A 39 -2.70 -5.43 -4.76
N ILE A 40 -2.54 -4.78 -3.60
CA ILE A 40 -2.90 -3.36 -3.43
C ILE A 40 -2.00 -2.50 -4.31
N LYS A 41 -0.67 -2.71 -4.27
CA LYS A 41 0.28 -2.00 -5.14
C LYS A 41 0.00 -2.26 -6.62
N ALA A 42 -0.27 -3.51 -6.99
CA ALA A 42 -0.60 -3.89 -8.37
C ALA A 42 -1.90 -3.23 -8.81
N ARG A 43 -2.91 -3.15 -7.94
CA ARG A 43 -4.15 -2.43 -8.22
C ARG A 43 -3.92 -0.92 -8.42
N ASP A 44 -3.00 -0.34 -7.66
CA ASP A 44 -2.60 1.06 -7.83
C ASP A 44 -1.84 1.25 -9.17
N LEU A 45 -1.10 0.25 -9.62
CA LEU A 45 -0.37 0.23 -10.90
C LEU A 45 -1.27 -0.08 -12.11
N ASP A 46 -2.31 -0.89 -11.93
CA ASP A 46 -3.27 -1.36 -12.95
C ASP A 46 -4.11 -0.22 -13.56
N GLY A 47 -3.94 1.03 -13.10
CA GLY A 47 -4.59 2.19 -13.69
C GLY A 47 -6.12 2.19 -13.55
N ARG A 48 -6.70 1.30 -12.72
CA ARG A 48 -8.10 1.36 -12.28
C ARG A 48 -8.25 2.48 -11.25
N HIS A 49 -7.99 3.69 -11.70
CA HIS A 49 -8.17 4.90 -10.93
C HIS A 49 -9.63 5.01 -10.48
N LEU A 50 -9.79 5.39 -9.22
CA LEU A 50 -11.09 5.75 -8.67
C LEU A 50 -11.68 6.88 -9.54
N ILE A 51 -12.94 6.73 -9.92
CA ILE A 51 -13.68 7.70 -10.74
C ILE A 51 -13.53 9.09 -10.10
N GLY A 52 -12.93 10.04 -10.84
CA GLY A 52 -12.76 11.43 -10.40
C GLY A 52 -11.35 11.83 -9.95
N TRP A 53 -10.38 10.90 -9.90
CA TRP A 53 -8.97 11.26 -9.69
C TRP A 53 -8.28 11.58 -11.03
N PRO A 54 -7.37 12.57 -11.07
CA PRO A 54 -6.58 12.83 -12.27
C PRO A 54 -5.73 11.60 -12.58
N VAL A 55 -5.74 11.17 -13.85
CA VAL A 55 -4.94 10.05 -14.32
C VAL A 55 -3.48 10.40 -14.11
N THR A 56 -2.82 9.69 -13.18
CA THR A 56 -1.39 9.88 -12.97
C THR A 56 -0.69 9.07 -14.05
N LEU A 57 0.09 9.75 -14.89
CA LEU A 57 0.85 9.08 -15.94
C LEU A 57 1.84 8.10 -15.29
N MET A 58 1.96 6.91 -15.87
CA MET A 58 3.01 5.99 -15.46
C MET A 58 4.38 6.61 -15.72
N THR A 59 5.41 6.19 -14.98
CA THR A 59 6.77 6.73 -15.11
C THR A 59 7.28 6.69 -16.56
N PHE A 60 7.00 5.62 -17.30
CA PHE A 60 7.37 5.53 -18.72
C PHE A 60 6.59 6.54 -19.59
N GLN A 61 5.31 6.78 -19.30
CA GLN A 61 4.46 7.73 -20.03
C GLN A 61 4.93 9.16 -19.79
N GLU A 62 5.38 9.49 -18.58
CA GLU A 62 5.97 10.80 -18.26
C GLU A 62 7.27 11.03 -19.05
N VAL A 63 8.16 10.03 -19.08
CA VAL A 63 9.42 10.12 -19.85
C VAL A 63 9.12 10.19 -21.35
N ALA A 64 8.16 9.41 -21.84
CA ALA A 64 7.69 9.45 -23.23
C ALA A 64 7.12 10.85 -23.58
N LYS A 65 6.31 11.44 -22.69
CA LYS A 65 5.76 12.79 -22.87
C LYS A 65 6.85 13.84 -22.93
N LYS A 66 7.83 13.77 -22.03
CA LYS A 66 8.95 14.72 -22.00
C LYS A 66 9.80 14.62 -23.26
N THR A 67 10.20 13.41 -23.64
CA THR A 67 11.00 13.16 -24.86
C THR A 67 10.25 13.57 -26.12
N TRP A 68 8.95 13.33 -26.19
CA TRP A 68 8.10 13.78 -27.30
C TRP A 68 8.12 15.31 -27.44
N ILE A 69 7.87 16.05 -26.35
CA ILE A 69 7.87 17.52 -26.35
C ILE A 69 9.25 18.07 -26.74
N GLU A 70 10.34 17.44 -26.28
CA GLU A 70 11.70 17.81 -26.66
C GLU A 70 11.96 17.57 -28.15
N LEU A 71 11.52 16.44 -28.70
CA LEU A 71 11.69 16.11 -30.12
C LEU A 71 10.84 16.99 -31.04
N MET A 72 9.64 17.39 -30.60
CA MET A 72 8.78 18.33 -31.31
C MET A 72 9.45 19.69 -31.54
N LYS A 73 10.22 20.18 -30.56
CA LYS A 73 10.91 21.47 -30.64
C LYS A 73 12.14 21.47 -31.56
N ARG A 74 12.70 20.30 -31.87
CA ARG A 74 13.94 20.21 -32.66
C ARG A 74 13.65 20.45 -34.14
N PRO A 75 14.46 21.25 -34.85
CA PRO A 75 14.26 21.44 -36.29
C PRO A 75 14.51 20.12 -37.04
N CYS A 76 13.59 19.79 -37.96
CA CYS A 76 13.80 18.71 -38.91
C CYS A 76 14.73 19.16 -40.04
N SER A 77 15.68 18.29 -40.37
CA SER A 77 16.54 18.49 -41.54
C SER A 77 15.75 18.26 -42.82
N ALA A 78 16.12 18.94 -43.90
CA ALA A 78 15.45 18.82 -45.21
C ALA A 78 15.62 17.44 -45.89
N THR A 79 16.47 16.56 -45.34
CA THR A 79 16.67 15.20 -45.85
C THR A 79 15.42 14.34 -45.63
N ASP A 80 14.96 13.69 -46.68
CA ASP A 80 13.85 12.73 -46.60
C ASP A 80 14.32 11.40 -46.00
N TYR A 81 13.91 11.12 -44.76
CA TYR A 81 14.18 9.86 -44.06
C TYR A 81 13.03 8.84 -44.19
N ALA A 82 12.02 9.13 -45.01
CA ALA A 82 10.84 8.30 -45.25
C ALA A 82 10.23 7.72 -43.96
N PRO A 83 9.82 8.55 -42.97
CA PRO A 83 9.19 8.06 -41.76
C PRO A 83 7.83 7.41 -42.08
N SER A 84 7.64 6.16 -41.65
CA SER A 84 6.38 5.43 -41.80
C SER A 84 5.67 5.34 -40.46
N ILE A 85 4.52 6.02 -40.34
CA ILE A 85 3.67 5.94 -39.13
C ILE A 85 3.15 4.52 -38.94
N LYS A 86 2.70 3.86 -40.03
CA LYS A 86 2.07 2.52 -40.01
C LYS A 86 2.97 1.40 -39.50
N ASN A 87 4.28 1.54 -39.71
CA ASN A 87 5.27 0.57 -39.27
C ASN A 87 6.07 1.10 -38.07
N TRP A 88 5.77 2.31 -37.61
CA TRP A 88 6.56 3.05 -36.63
C TRP A 88 8.07 3.02 -36.89
N THR A 89 8.50 3.31 -38.13
CA THR A 89 9.91 3.22 -38.52
C THR A 89 10.41 4.51 -39.17
N CYS A 90 11.68 4.84 -38.93
CA CYS A 90 12.35 5.96 -39.59
C CYS A 90 13.81 5.62 -39.91
N ARG A 91 14.29 6.05 -41.07
CA ARG A 91 15.67 5.78 -41.55
C ARG A 91 16.75 6.67 -40.95
N CYS A 92 16.41 7.59 -40.04
CA CYS A 92 17.37 8.56 -39.51
C CYS A 92 18.35 8.02 -38.44
N GLY A 93 18.26 6.75 -38.06
CA GLY A 93 19.08 6.11 -37.01
C GLY A 93 18.76 6.57 -35.57
N GLY A 94 18.35 7.82 -35.37
CA GLY A 94 18.02 8.37 -34.05
C GLY A 94 16.93 7.62 -33.28
N GLN A 95 16.08 6.86 -33.98
CA GLN A 95 15.08 5.99 -33.36
C GLN A 95 15.71 4.88 -32.50
N GLN A 96 16.86 4.34 -32.91
CA GLN A 96 17.54 3.27 -32.17
C GLN A 96 18.30 3.79 -30.95
N LEU A 97 18.57 5.10 -30.87
CA LEU A 97 19.33 5.73 -29.79
C LEU A 97 18.46 6.12 -28.59
N GLN A 98 17.14 6.15 -28.74
CA GLN A 98 16.21 6.53 -27.69
C GLN A 98 15.49 5.30 -27.16
N VAL A 99 15.35 5.21 -25.83
CA VAL A 99 14.67 4.10 -25.14
C VAL A 99 13.19 4.03 -25.54
N GLN A 100 12.58 5.17 -25.83
CA GLN A 100 11.18 5.27 -26.26
C GLN A 100 11.03 5.09 -27.77
N HIS A 101 12.10 4.76 -28.50
CA HIS A 101 12.06 4.56 -29.95
C HIS A 101 11.34 5.70 -30.72
N PHE A 102 11.52 6.92 -30.24
CA PHE A 102 11.06 8.14 -30.87
C PHE A 102 12.18 8.80 -31.64
N CYS A 103 11.87 9.35 -32.81
CA CYS A 103 12.76 10.25 -33.50
C CYS A 103 11.99 11.52 -33.88
N LYS A 104 12.71 12.62 -34.08
CA LYS A 104 12.10 13.91 -34.44
C LYS A 104 11.22 13.83 -35.70
N HIS A 105 11.62 13.03 -36.69
CA HIS A 105 10.88 12.87 -37.93
C HIS A 105 9.54 12.15 -37.71
N LEU A 106 9.52 11.06 -36.93
CA LEU A 106 8.28 10.34 -36.59
C LEU A 106 7.34 11.23 -35.79
N VAL A 107 7.87 11.86 -34.75
CA VAL A 107 7.10 12.71 -33.84
C VAL A 107 6.42 13.86 -34.59
N GLN A 108 7.15 14.56 -35.45
CA GLN A 108 6.59 15.68 -36.22
C GLN A 108 5.62 15.23 -37.31
N VAL A 109 5.87 14.09 -37.96
CA VAL A 109 4.95 13.53 -38.96
C VAL A 109 3.64 13.07 -38.32
N VAL A 110 3.69 12.49 -37.11
CA VAL A 110 2.50 12.14 -36.34
C VAL A 110 1.73 13.39 -35.93
N GLU A 111 2.39 14.42 -35.40
CA GLU A 111 1.72 15.67 -35.00
C GLU A 111 1.07 16.38 -36.21
N ALA A 112 1.77 16.39 -37.35
CA ALA A 112 1.25 16.98 -38.58
C ALA A 112 0.04 16.21 -39.13
N ALA A 113 0.04 14.87 -39.01
CA ALA A 113 -1.07 14.03 -39.46
C ALA A 113 -2.27 14.08 -38.49
N THR A 114 -2.03 14.17 -37.19
CA THR A 114 -3.08 14.16 -36.17
C THR A 114 -2.63 14.96 -34.95
N PRO A 115 -3.16 16.18 -34.73
CA PRO A 115 -2.89 16.94 -33.52
C PRO A 115 -3.27 16.14 -32.28
N GLN A 116 -2.39 16.10 -31.28
CA GLN A 116 -2.60 15.19 -30.16
C GLN A 116 -3.82 15.54 -29.32
N PRO A 117 -4.68 14.56 -28.98
CA PRO A 117 -5.67 14.75 -27.92
C PRO A 117 -4.95 14.96 -26.60
N LYS A 118 -5.53 15.76 -25.68
CA LYS A 118 -4.95 16.05 -24.36
C LYS A 118 -4.55 14.80 -23.56
N ASN A 119 -5.20 13.68 -23.85
CA ASN A 119 -5.06 12.40 -23.17
C ASN A 119 -4.20 11.40 -23.97
N PHE A 120 -3.40 11.87 -24.93
CA PHE A 120 -2.56 11.01 -25.78
C PHE A 120 -1.64 10.09 -24.96
N PHE A 121 -0.87 10.67 -24.05
CA PHE A 121 0.09 9.91 -23.24
C PHE A 121 -0.58 9.01 -22.19
N GLU A 122 -1.83 9.31 -21.80
CA GLU A 122 -2.57 8.49 -20.83
C GLU A 122 -2.91 7.11 -21.40
N LYS A 123 -3.25 7.04 -22.71
CA LYS A 123 -3.56 5.77 -23.37
C LYS A 123 -2.36 5.16 -24.11
N LEU A 124 -1.16 5.73 -23.95
CA LEU A 124 0.04 5.20 -24.55
C LEU A 124 0.42 3.90 -23.83
N THR A 125 0.41 2.79 -24.56
CA THR A 125 0.85 1.47 -24.10
C THR A 125 2.12 1.08 -24.85
N CYS A 126 3.08 0.49 -24.14
CA CYS A 126 4.37 0.07 -24.68
C CYS A 126 4.43 -1.46 -24.69
N HIS A 127 4.56 -2.05 -25.87
CA HIS A 127 4.75 -3.48 -26.08
C HIS A 127 6.24 -3.78 -26.25
N GLN A 128 6.65 -4.98 -25.85
CA GLN A 128 8.00 -5.49 -26.10
C GLN A 128 8.19 -5.97 -27.55
N VAL A 129 7.09 -6.18 -28.27
CA VAL A 129 7.04 -6.66 -29.66
C VAL A 129 6.51 -5.58 -30.60
N MET A 130 6.89 -5.66 -31.87
CA MET A 130 6.38 -4.77 -32.89
C MET A 130 4.87 -5.00 -33.13
N PRO A 131 4.05 -3.93 -33.22
CA PRO A 131 4.42 -2.52 -33.05
C PRO A 131 4.59 -2.12 -31.57
N ILE A 132 5.70 -1.42 -31.26
CA ILE A 132 6.07 -1.04 -29.88
C ILE A 132 4.98 -0.19 -29.22
N TYR A 133 4.29 0.65 -29.99
CA TYR A 133 3.22 1.50 -29.47
C TYR A 133 1.90 1.17 -30.14
N LYS A 134 0.89 0.87 -29.32
CA LYS A 134 -0.52 0.83 -29.73
C LYS A 134 -1.22 2.10 -29.27
N PHE A 135 -1.89 2.78 -30.21
CA PHE A 135 -2.76 3.90 -29.89
C PHE A 135 -3.88 4.02 -30.94
N PRO A 136 -5.12 4.38 -30.59
CA PRO A 136 -6.23 4.44 -31.56
C PRO A 136 -5.96 5.35 -32.75
N HIS A 137 -5.18 6.42 -32.57
CA HIS A 137 -4.84 7.37 -33.65
C HIS A 137 -3.50 7.06 -34.35
N ILE A 138 -2.64 6.24 -33.74
CA ILE A 138 -1.45 5.71 -34.40
C ILE A 138 -1.84 4.30 -34.81
N THR A 139 -2.44 4.17 -36.00
CA THR A 139 -2.90 2.90 -36.55
C THR A 139 -1.73 1.99 -36.95
N ASN A 140 -0.89 1.65 -35.98
CA ASN A 140 -0.07 0.45 -35.96
C ASN A 140 -0.96 -0.71 -35.52
N ILE A 141 -1.96 -1.04 -36.33
CA ILE A 141 -2.73 -2.27 -36.11
C ILE A 141 -1.82 -3.38 -36.63
N PRO A 142 -1.28 -4.28 -35.79
CA PRO A 142 -0.69 -5.49 -36.33
C PRO A 142 -1.77 -6.19 -37.15
N ALA A 143 -1.49 -6.44 -38.42
CA ALA A 143 -2.36 -7.29 -39.22
C ALA A 143 -2.56 -8.60 -38.44
N THR A 144 -3.81 -9.00 -38.29
CA THR A 144 -4.28 -10.25 -37.66
C THR A 144 -4.20 -10.31 -36.13
N GLU A 145 -5.37 -10.14 -35.50
CA GLU A 145 -5.69 -10.71 -34.19
C GLU A 145 -5.35 -12.21 -34.24
N GLY A 146 -4.34 -12.66 -33.50
CA GLY A 146 -4.02 -14.09 -33.40
C GLY A 146 -2.54 -14.50 -33.45
N SER A 147 -1.58 -13.61 -33.20
CA SER A 147 -0.18 -14.05 -33.01
C SER A 147 0.10 -14.30 -31.53
N ILE A 148 0.12 -15.59 -31.17
CA ILE A 148 0.37 -16.20 -29.85
C ILE A 148 1.81 -15.91 -29.37
N SER A 149 2.16 -14.69 -28.96
CA SER A 149 3.51 -14.47 -28.42
C SER A 149 3.75 -13.28 -27.47
N ASP A 150 2.73 -12.52 -27.03
CA ASP A 150 2.98 -11.32 -26.22
C ASP A 150 2.83 -11.51 -24.70
N GLY A 151 2.45 -12.70 -24.22
CA GLY A 151 2.53 -13.05 -22.80
C GLY A 151 1.58 -12.27 -21.88
N ASP A 152 0.68 -11.46 -22.46
CA ASP A 152 -0.45 -10.79 -21.82
C ASP A 152 -1.79 -11.51 -22.18
N ASP A 153 -1.71 -12.81 -22.48
CA ASP A 153 -2.87 -13.68 -22.73
C ASP A 153 -3.54 -14.07 -21.40
N ASP A 154 -4.26 -13.16 -20.75
CA ASP A 154 -5.23 -13.54 -19.70
C ASP A 154 -6.41 -14.36 -20.29
N ILE A 155 -6.42 -14.60 -21.61
CA ILE A 155 -7.35 -15.49 -22.28
C ILE A 155 -6.86 -16.93 -22.10
N TRP A 156 -7.30 -17.53 -21.00
CA TRP A 156 -7.12 -18.95 -20.72
C TRP A 156 -7.62 -19.81 -21.90
N MET A 157 -6.70 -20.45 -22.63
CA MET A 157 -7.01 -21.36 -23.75
C MET A 157 -7.48 -22.77 -23.30
N GLY A 158 -7.79 -22.95 -22.02
CA GLY A 158 -8.37 -24.21 -21.55
C GLY A 158 -9.84 -24.35 -21.96
N SER A 159 -10.33 -25.58 -22.09
CA SER A 159 -11.75 -25.78 -22.39
C SER A 159 -12.60 -25.35 -21.19
N HIS A 160 -13.54 -24.43 -21.42
CA HIS A 160 -14.51 -23.99 -20.41
C HIS A 160 -15.29 -25.16 -19.77
N ASP A 161 -15.39 -26.30 -20.48
CA ASP A 161 -15.98 -27.55 -19.99
C ASP A 161 -15.26 -28.15 -18.77
N LEU A 162 -13.96 -27.86 -18.59
CA LEU A 162 -13.19 -28.29 -17.42
C LEU A 162 -13.47 -27.44 -16.18
N ILE A 163 -13.96 -26.20 -16.34
CA ILE A 163 -14.27 -25.28 -15.23
C ILE A 163 -15.75 -25.38 -14.82
N SER A 164 -16.66 -25.70 -15.75
CA SER A 164 -18.11 -25.73 -15.48
C SER A 164 -18.52 -26.78 -14.44
N LYS A 165 -17.67 -27.79 -14.19
CA LYS A 165 -17.84 -28.76 -13.10
C LYS A 165 -16.98 -28.32 -11.92
N SER A 166 -17.58 -27.51 -11.06
CA SER A 166 -17.03 -26.92 -9.84
C SER A 166 -16.52 -27.96 -8.83
N THR A 167 -15.37 -28.56 -9.10
CA THR A 167 -14.62 -29.30 -8.09
C THR A 167 -13.14 -29.17 -8.40
N TRP A 168 -12.41 -28.46 -7.54
CA TRP A 168 -10.96 -28.41 -7.57
C TRP A 168 -10.42 -29.84 -7.57
N ARG A 169 -9.84 -30.30 -8.68
CA ARG A 169 -9.09 -31.56 -8.72
C ARG A 169 -7.62 -31.25 -8.53
N LEU A 170 -6.99 -31.94 -7.59
CA LEU A 170 -5.54 -31.98 -7.46
C LEU A 170 -4.95 -32.49 -8.79
N ILE A 171 -4.17 -31.62 -9.45
CA ILE A 171 -3.44 -31.95 -10.69
C ILE A 171 -2.30 -32.95 -10.39
N TYR A 172 -1.95 -33.11 -9.11
CA TYR A 172 -0.96 -34.09 -8.66
C TYR A 172 -1.64 -35.25 -7.94
N ASN A 173 -1.63 -36.42 -8.57
CA ASN A 173 -2.15 -37.67 -7.99
C ASN A 173 -0.94 -38.58 -7.72
N PRO A 174 -0.39 -38.60 -6.49
CA PRO A 174 0.70 -39.52 -6.16
C PRO A 174 0.13 -40.94 -6.10
N VAL A 175 0.24 -41.67 -7.20
CA VAL A 175 -0.04 -43.10 -7.20
C VAL A 175 1.00 -43.78 -6.31
N LYS A 176 0.50 -44.43 -5.25
CA LYS A 176 1.09 -45.60 -4.58
C LYS A 176 2.56 -45.47 -4.18
N SER A 177 2.83 -44.85 -3.03
CA SER A 177 4.01 -45.22 -2.24
C SER A 177 3.60 -46.16 -1.10
N CYS A 178 4.51 -47.07 -0.81
CA CYS A 178 4.32 -48.31 -0.09
C CYS A 178 3.94 -48.10 1.39
N LYS A 179 3.13 -49.02 1.90
CA LYS A 179 2.87 -49.24 3.33
C LYS A 179 4.20 -49.31 4.09
N GLN A 180 4.42 -48.41 5.04
CA GLN A 180 5.26 -48.66 6.20
C GLN A 180 4.48 -48.27 7.45
N SER A 181 4.05 -49.31 8.15
CA SER A 181 3.52 -49.28 9.49
C SER A 181 4.61 -48.88 10.48
N HIS A 182 4.42 -47.77 11.17
CA HIS A 182 5.07 -47.55 12.47
C HIS A 182 3.97 -47.32 13.51
N SER A 183 3.90 -48.27 14.43
CA SER A 183 3.10 -48.28 15.65
C SER A 183 3.49 -47.15 16.61
N PRO A 184 2.55 -46.68 17.47
CA PRO A 184 2.83 -45.64 18.45
C PRO A 184 3.50 -46.21 19.70
N PRO A 185 4.41 -45.48 20.37
CA PRO A 185 4.78 -45.80 21.73
C PRO A 185 3.88 -45.06 22.73
N THR A 186 3.24 -45.91 23.51
CA THR A 186 2.70 -45.82 24.86
C THR A 186 3.21 -44.69 25.77
N SER A 187 2.24 -44.14 26.49
CA SER A 187 2.27 -43.33 27.71
C SER A 187 3.42 -43.60 28.69
N VAL A 188 3.96 -42.52 29.29
CA VAL A 188 4.51 -42.51 30.65
C VAL A 188 4.33 -41.13 31.30
N ASP A 189 3.54 -41.14 32.37
CA ASP A 189 3.59 -40.42 33.65
C ASP A 189 3.51 -38.89 33.79
N GLU A 190 2.37 -38.54 34.41
CA GLU A 190 2.16 -37.53 35.44
C GLU A 190 3.39 -37.18 36.29
N ALA A 191 3.72 -35.89 36.35
CA ALA A 191 4.40 -35.31 37.48
C ALA A 191 3.76 -33.96 37.83
N SER A 192 2.96 -33.99 38.89
CA SER A 192 2.34 -32.83 39.53
C SER A 192 3.42 -31.92 40.14
N SER A 193 3.51 -30.67 39.69
CA SER A 193 4.32 -29.64 40.35
C SER A 193 3.40 -28.63 41.03
N SER A 194 3.32 -28.76 42.35
CA SER A 194 2.59 -27.88 43.26
C SER A 194 3.32 -26.56 43.47
N TYR A 195 2.85 -25.47 42.86
CA TYR A 195 3.28 -24.12 43.24
C TYR A 195 2.46 -23.61 44.43
N LYS A 196 3.11 -23.57 45.60
CA LYS A 196 2.60 -22.94 46.82
C LYS A 196 2.49 -21.43 46.61
N ARG A 197 1.27 -20.91 46.75
CA ARG A 197 0.94 -19.47 46.74
C ARG A 197 1.20 -18.91 48.13
N SER A 198 2.29 -18.18 48.31
CA SER A 198 2.57 -17.43 49.53
C SER A 198 1.73 -16.15 49.54
N LYS A 199 0.92 -15.98 50.59
CA LYS A 199 0.32 -14.69 50.99
C LYS A 199 1.44 -13.76 51.47
N PRO A 200 1.43 -12.47 51.11
CA PRO A 200 2.07 -11.44 51.91
C PRO A 200 1.04 -10.79 52.84
N ASP A 201 1.50 -10.57 54.06
CA ASP A 201 0.80 -9.94 55.17
C ASP A 201 0.54 -8.45 54.92
N ALA A 202 -0.54 -7.96 55.55
CA ALA A 202 -0.91 -6.56 55.60
C ALA A 202 -0.08 -5.83 56.68
N PRO A 203 0.56 -4.69 56.35
CA PRO A 203 0.97 -3.73 57.36
C PRO A 203 -0.11 -2.66 57.55
N SER A 204 -0.62 -2.62 58.78
CA SER A 204 -1.25 -1.45 59.40
C SER A 204 -0.17 -0.43 59.76
N ASN A 205 -0.32 0.83 59.33
CA ASN A 205 -0.40 2.01 60.23
C ASN A 205 -0.11 3.33 59.50
N SER A 206 -0.93 4.32 59.88
CA SER A 206 -0.68 5.75 60.05
C SER A 206 0.53 6.37 59.34
N ASP A 207 0.30 7.36 58.47
CA ASP A 207 0.31 8.78 58.87
C ASP A 207 -0.09 9.63 57.65
N VAL A 208 -1.21 10.32 57.73
CA VAL A 208 -1.73 11.15 56.62
C VAL A 208 -1.12 12.54 56.76
N GLY A 209 0.01 12.74 56.09
CA GLY A 209 0.51 14.07 55.78
C GLY A 209 -0.25 14.61 54.55
N GLU A 210 -1.17 15.55 54.78
CA GLU A 210 -1.76 16.40 53.76
C GLU A 210 -0.66 17.19 53.05
N ASN A 211 -0.20 16.69 51.91
CA ASN A 211 0.50 17.49 50.92
C ASN A 211 -0.51 17.86 49.84
N ASP A 212 -1.02 19.09 49.92
CA ASP A 212 -1.78 19.78 48.88
C ASP A 212 -0.91 19.95 47.64
N ILE A 213 -0.80 18.89 46.84
CA ILE A 213 -0.18 18.92 45.52
C ILE A 213 -1.23 19.48 44.55
N ALA A 214 -0.90 20.62 43.95
CA ALA A 214 -1.69 21.37 42.97
C ALA A 214 -2.10 20.51 41.74
N TYR A 215 -3.14 19.70 41.90
CA TYR A 215 -3.72 18.83 40.87
C TYR A 215 -4.82 19.52 40.02
N GLY A 216 -5.11 20.81 40.29
CA GLY A 216 -6.27 21.50 39.71
C GLY A 216 -6.13 21.92 38.23
N SER A 217 -4.90 22.12 37.73
CA SER A 217 -4.71 22.73 36.40
C SER A 217 -5.01 21.80 35.23
N ASP A 218 -4.60 20.53 35.31
CA ASP A 218 -4.70 19.59 34.18
C ASP A 218 -6.12 19.05 34.01
N ALA A 219 -6.88 18.90 35.11
CA ALA A 219 -8.26 18.44 35.07
C ALA A 219 -9.20 19.47 34.40
N GLU A 220 -8.98 20.76 34.64
CA GLU A 220 -9.76 21.83 34.01
C GLU A 220 -9.46 21.96 32.50
N GLU A 221 -8.21 21.72 32.09
CA GLU A 221 -7.84 21.68 30.66
C GLU A 221 -8.48 20.49 29.94
N MET A 222 -8.57 19.33 30.59
CA MET A 222 -9.24 18.15 30.03
C MET A 222 -10.74 18.38 29.81
N LEU A 223 -11.43 18.96 30.80
CA LEU A 223 -12.86 19.25 30.70
C LEU A 223 -13.15 20.18 29.49
N LYS A 224 -12.32 21.20 29.30
CA LYS A 224 -12.43 22.12 28.15
C LYS A 224 -12.23 21.42 26.81
N LYS A 225 -11.32 20.44 26.73
CA LYS A 225 -11.10 19.65 25.50
C LYS A 225 -12.25 18.67 25.24
N GLU A 226 -12.82 18.08 26.27
CA GLU A 226 -14.00 17.21 26.17
C GLU A 226 -15.21 17.99 25.63
N ASP A 227 -15.46 19.19 26.15
CA ASP A 227 -16.51 20.09 25.64
C ASP A 227 -16.28 20.47 24.16
N GLN A 228 -15.03 20.73 23.76
CA GLN A 228 -14.68 21.01 22.36
C GLN A 228 -14.97 19.81 21.45
N VAL A 229 -14.64 18.59 21.89
CA VAL A 229 -14.92 17.36 21.13
C VAL A 229 -16.42 17.14 21.02
N HIS A 230 -17.19 17.32 22.10
CA HIS A 230 -18.65 17.21 22.06
C HIS A 230 -19.29 18.24 21.11
N ALA A 231 -18.81 19.49 21.11
CA ALA A 231 -19.26 20.51 20.18
C ALA A 231 -18.97 20.15 18.71
N LEU A 232 -17.81 19.54 18.44
CA LEU A 232 -17.46 19.03 17.11
C LEU A 232 -18.36 17.87 16.68
N ILE A 233 -18.64 16.93 17.57
CA ILE A 233 -19.55 15.81 17.30
C ILE A 233 -20.94 16.33 16.94
N ILE A 234 -21.50 17.26 17.71
CA ILE A 234 -22.82 17.85 17.43
C ILE A 234 -22.84 18.53 16.04
N ASN A 235 -21.80 19.29 15.71
CA ASN A 235 -21.69 19.93 14.40
C ASN A 235 -21.57 18.92 13.24
N LEU A 236 -20.78 17.86 13.41
CA LEU A 236 -20.65 16.79 12.42
C LEU A 236 -21.98 16.06 12.21
N THR A 237 -22.71 15.76 13.29
CA THR A 237 -24.03 15.12 13.21
C THR A 237 -25.03 16.03 12.48
N ARG A 238 -25.06 17.33 12.80
CA ARG A 238 -25.92 18.30 12.09
C ARG A 238 -25.58 18.40 10.59
N MET A 239 -24.29 18.37 10.24
CA MET A 239 -23.87 18.35 8.84
C MET A 239 -24.29 17.05 8.16
N ALA A 240 -24.15 15.90 8.82
CA ALA A 240 -24.58 14.61 8.29
C ALA A 240 -26.10 14.56 8.04
N GLU A 241 -26.91 15.10 8.95
CA GLU A 241 -28.36 15.21 8.76
C GLU A 241 -28.72 16.14 7.59
N THR A 242 -28.01 17.27 7.45
CA THR A 242 -28.21 18.20 6.34
C THR A 242 -27.86 17.54 5.01
N LEU A 243 -26.75 16.80 4.96
CA LEU A 243 -26.34 16.01 3.79
C LEU A 243 -27.39 14.95 3.45
N LYS A 244 -27.92 14.24 4.45
CA LYS A 244 -28.96 13.23 4.26
C LYS A 244 -30.23 13.83 3.65
N LYS A 245 -30.69 14.99 4.14
CA LYS A 245 -31.83 15.72 3.56
C LYS A 245 -31.57 16.19 2.13
N GLN A 246 -30.34 16.58 1.80
CA GLN A 246 -29.96 17.01 0.45
C GLN A 246 -29.79 15.82 -0.52
N MET A 247 -29.44 14.63 -0.02
CA MET A 247 -29.40 13.41 -0.83
C MET A 247 -30.79 12.93 -1.27
N GLU A 248 -31.84 13.22 -0.49
CA GLU A 248 -33.22 12.89 -0.86
C GLU A 248 -33.72 13.70 -2.06
N ASN A 249 -33.13 14.89 -2.33
CA ASN A 249 -33.42 15.73 -3.49
C ASN A 249 -32.14 16.42 -4.00
N PRO A 250 -31.26 15.72 -4.75
CA PRO A 250 -29.95 16.22 -5.11
C PRO A 250 -30.06 17.35 -6.15
N SER A 251 -29.68 18.57 -5.77
CA SER A 251 -29.55 19.65 -6.75
C SER A 251 -28.22 19.49 -7.53
N PRO A 252 -28.19 19.78 -8.84
CA PRO A 252 -26.96 19.64 -9.65
C PRO A 252 -25.79 20.48 -9.14
N GLN A 253 -26.06 21.64 -8.53
CA GLN A 253 -25.05 22.51 -7.93
C GLN A 253 -24.47 21.94 -6.64
N TRP A 254 -25.25 21.13 -5.90
CA TRP A 254 -24.79 20.48 -4.67
C TRP A 254 -23.81 19.33 -4.94
N LEU A 255 -24.03 18.57 -6.02
CA LEU A 255 -23.09 17.52 -6.44
C LEU A 255 -21.70 18.09 -6.76
N LEU A 256 -21.64 19.29 -7.37
CA LEU A 256 -20.39 19.99 -7.67
C LEU A 256 -19.72 20.57 -6.41
N SER A 257 -20.50 21.03 -5.43
CA SER A 257 -19.94 21.59 -4.19
C SER A 257 -19.41 20.50 -3.26
N ILE A 258 -20.04 19.32 -3.21
CA ILE A 258 -19.55 18.17 -2.43
C ILE A 258 -18.17 17.70 -2.87
N THR A 259 -17.91 17.64 -4.17
CA THR A 259 -16.58 17.29 -4.70
C THR A 259 -15.50 18.28 -4.28
N SER A 260 -15.87 19.49 -3.84
CA SER A 260 -14.94 20.55 -3.41
C SER A 260 -14.75 20.65 -1.90
N LEU A 261 -15.52 19.91 -1.09
CA LEU A 261 -15.49 20.05 0.37
C LEU A 261 -14.20 19.47 0.98
N LYS A 262 -13.24 20.36 1.23
CA LYS A 262 -11.98 20.13 1.98
C LYS A 262 -12.19 19.78 3.47
N LEU A 263 -13.40 19.38 3.88
CA LEU A 263 -13.76 19.12 5.28
C LEU A 263 -12.89 18.04 5.92
N PHE A 264 -12.60 16.97 5.18
CA PHE A 264 -11.72 15.89 5.66
C PHE A 264 -10.30 16.40 6.01
N LYS A 265 -9.77 17.37 5.24
CA LYS A 265 -8.45 17.94 5.50
C LYS A 265 -8.39 18.81 6.76
N LYS A 266 -9.53 19.36 7.22
CA LYS A 266 -9.58 20.18 8.43
C LYS A 266 -9.86 19.36 9.70
N VAL A 267 -10.66 18.30 9.60
CA VAL A 267 -11.09 17.50 10.76
C VAL A 267 -10.03 16.46 11.16
N ALA A 268 -9.32 15.89 10.18
CA ALA A 268 -8.28 14.89 10.43
C ALA A 268 -7.18 15.32 11.43
N PRO A 269 -6.55 16.52 11.32
CA PRO A 269 -5.50 16.93 12.25
C PRO A 269 -6.02 17.12 13.69
N THR A 270 -7.21 17.67 13.89
CA THR A 270 -7.77 17.90 15.23
C THR A 270 -8.06 16.59 15.98
N ILE A 271 -8.52 15.56 15.26
CA ILE A 271 -8.71 14.22 15.84
C ILE A 271 -7.36 13.60 16.22
N GLN A 272 -6.35 13.76 15.35
CA GLN A 272 -5.00 13.24 15.59
C GLN A 272 -4.35 13.89 16.82
N ASP A 273 -4.49 15.21 16.97
CA ASP A 273 -3.97 15.96 18.12
C ASP A 273 -4.62 15.51 19.43
N TYR A 274 -5.93 15.26 19.43
CA TYR A 274 -6.64 14.74 20.60
C TYR A 274 -6.17 13.33 20.98
N LEU A 275 -6.07 12.42 20.01
CA LEU A 275 -5.56 11.06 20.25
C LEU A 275 -4.14 11.07 20.80
N GLN A 276 -3.28 11.97 20.30
CA GLN A 276 -1.92 12.13 20.79
C GLN A 276 -1.87 12.70 22.21
N ALA A 277 -2.76 13.64 22.56
CA ALA A 277 -2.89 14.14 23.93
C ALA A 277 -3.32 13.03 24.91
N VAL A 278 -4.29 12.20 24.54
CA VAL A 278 -4.72 11.04 25.34
C VAL A 278 -3.58 10.03 25.54
N GLN A 279 -2.83 9.74 24.47
CA GLN A 279 -1.68 8.84 24.52
C GLN A 279 -0.60 9.37 25.49
N ASN A 280 -0.33 10.67 25.46
CA ASN A 280 0.66 11.30 26.34
C ASN A 280 0.27 11.23 27.82
N ILE A 281 -1.01 11.39 28.14
CA ILE A 281 -1.52 11.26 29.51
C ILE A 281 -1.38 9.81 30.00
N LYS A 282 -1.76 8.84 29.15
CA LYS A 282 -1.59 7.41 29.46
C LYS A 282 -0.13 7.04 29.70
N ASN A 283 0.78 7.59 28.90
CA ASN A 283 2.21 7.36 29.05
C ASN A 283 2.76 8.02 30.33
N ARG A 284 2.26 9.20 30.72
CA ARG A 284 2.63 9.84 32.00
C ARG A 284 2.19 9.03 33.22
N HIS A 285 0.99 8.43 33.18
CA HIS A 285 0.54 7.53 34.24
C HIS A 285 1.35 6.24 34.30
N ASN A 286 1.81 5.72 33.16
CA ASN A 286 2.68 4.54 33.12
C ASN A 286 4.15 4.85 33.47
N SER A 287 4.59 6.12 33.43
CA SER A 287 5.95 6.52 33.78
C SER A 287 6.14 6.84 35.27
N HIS A 288 5.14 6.60 36.12
CA HIS A 288 5.33 6.60 37.58
C HIS A 288 6.05 5.32 38.03
N THR A 289 7.28 5.13 37.56
CA THR A 289 8.28 4.28 38.22
C THR A 289 9.14 5.16 39.14
N PHE A 290 8.49 5.96 39.99
CA PHE A 290 9.19 6.50 41.15
C PHE A 290 9.00 5.50 42.29
N PRO A 291 10.10 5.09 42.95
CA PRO A 291 10.02 4.14 44.05
C PRO A 291 9.10 4.68 45.14
N VAL A 292 8.06 3.92 45.46
CA VAL A 292 7.02 4.32 46.42
C VAL A 292 7.52 4.13 47.86
N THR A 293 8.66 3.45 48.04
CA THR A 293 9.27 3.19 49.34
C THR A 293 10.72 3.66 49.37
N ASN A 294 11.16 4.19 50.52
CA ASN A 294 12.56 4.63 50.73
C ASN A 294 13.59 3.50 50.53
N GLU A 295 13.17 2.23 50.62
CA GLU A 295 14.04 1.06 50.44
C GLU A 295 14.43 0.82 48.97
N GLU A 296 13.55 1.12 48.01
CA GLU A 296 13.83 0.99 46.58
C GLU A 296 14.76 2.10 46.08
N LEU A 297 14.76 3.27 46.72
CA LEU A 297 15.68 4.37 46.45
C LEU A 297 17.13 4.01 46.82
N CYS A 298 17.34 3.29 47.93
CA CYS A 298 18.65 2.78 48.35
C CYS A 298 19.19 1.66 47.44
N SER A 299 18.32 0.92 46.76
CA SER A 299 18.72 -0.21 45.90
C SER A 299 19.29 0.26 44.55
N SER A 300 18.89 1.44 44.06
CA SER A 300 19.33 1.98 42.76
C SER A 300 20.72 2.64 42.76
N GLN A 301 21.32 2.88 43.93
CA GLN A 301 22.63 3.54 44.04
C GLN A 301 23.84 2.58 44.04
N TYR A 302 23.62 1.25 44.09
CA TYR A 302 24.70 0.27 44.25
C TYR A 302 25.28 -0.33 42.95
N THR A 303 24.84 0.08 41.76
CA THR A 303 25.36 -0.50 40.49
C THR A 303 26.48 0.29 39.81
N PHE A 304 27.06 1.29 40.46
CA PHE A 304 28.22 2.03 39.93
C PHE A 304 29.42 1.88 40.87
N THR A 305 30.13 0.76 40.81
CA THR A 305 31.56 0.63 41.18
C THR A 305 32.03 -0.80 40.91
N HIS A 306 32.70 -1.02 39.77
CA HIS A 306 33.95 -1.80 39.64
C HIS A 306 34.20 -2.15 38.16
N LYS A 307 35.17 -1.46 37.57
CA LYS A 307 36.11 -1.99 36.57
C LYS A 307 37.32 -1.06 36.52
N VAL A 308 38.41 -1.49 37.18
CA VAL A 308 39.80 -1.19 36.86
C VAL A 308 40.44 -2.54 36.55
#